data_AF-A0A016VCZ2-F1
#
_entry.id   AF-A0A016VCZ2-F1
#
_cell.length_a   1.000
_cell.length_b   1.000
_cell.length_c   1.000
_cell.angle_alpha   90.00
_cell.angle_beta   90.00
_cell.angle_gamma   90.00
#
_symmetry.space_group_name_H-M   'P 1'
#
loop_
_entity.id
_entity.type
_entity.pdbx_description
1 polymer ?
#
loop_
_entity_poly.entity_id
_entity_poly.type
_entity_poly.pdbx_seq_one_letter_code
_entity_poly.pdbx_strand_id
1 'polypeptide(L)'
;MIRSLLFFLFLGALAAYLFKMVLLLDFNKRVYNHRPGSCRQVEGIVHGSEDIALLEDEGIAILTSGVFFISPREKDVKGQMFLYDFAQNGTFKAEPLKINGKYDQENFHPHGITHIVTSTGTVRLFVISHTRAFEHSVMVFRQTRQLDLVKTIRDEKFIRPNDLVAVSEEAFILSNDGSAQTTVTNLIEYMSLIPSGSVVYYDGKVNHNI
;
A
#
# COMPACT_ATOMS: atom_id res chain seq x y z
N MET A 1 18.53 29.15 39.79
CA MET A 1 18.26 29.83 38.50
C MET A 1 18.36 28.87 37.31
N ILE A 2 19.51 28.22 37.05
CA ILE A 2 19.68 27.30 35.91
C ILE A 2 18.73 26.08 35.97
N ARG A 3 18.57 25.44 37.13
CA ARG A 3 17.66 24.29 37.29
C ARG A 3 16.20 24.64 36.95
N SER A 4 15.73 25.79 37.42
CA SER A 4 14.38 26.29 37.13
C SER A 4 14.21 26.60 35.64
N LEU A 5 15.22 27.22 35.01
CA LEU A 5 15.20 27.49 33.58
C LEU A 5 15.12 26.18 32.75
N LEU A 6 15.95 25.18 33.07
CA LEU A 6 15.92 23.88 32.40
C LEU A 6 14.58 23.17 32.56
N PHE A 7 13.99 23.25 33.76
CA PHE A 7 12.67 22.69 34.03
C PHE A 7 11.58 23.33 33.15
N PHE A 8 11.55 24.67 33.05
CA PHE A 8 10.58 25.36 32.19
C PHE A 8 10.82 25.10 30.71
N LEU A 9 12.09 25.01 30.25
CA LEU A 9 12.41 24.63 28.87
C LEU A 9 11.91 23.22 28.55
N PHE A 10 12.12 22.26 29.46
CA PHE A 10 11.62 20.90 29.31
C PHE A 10 10.09 20.86 29.24
N LEU A 11 9.39 21.57 30.14
CA LEU A 11 7.93 21.66 30.10
C LEU A 11 7.42 22.28 28.80
N GLY A 12 8.07 23.35 28.32
CA GLY A 12 7.73 23.98 27.04
C GLY A 12 7.92 23.02 25.85
N ALA A 13 9.04 22.30 25.81
CA ALA A 13 9.30 21.30 24.79
C ALA A 13 8.30 20.14 24.82
N LEU A 14 7.97 19.63 26.01
CA LEU A 14 6.97 18.58 26.20
C LEU A 14 5.59 19.04 25.75
N ALA A 15 5.17 20.25 26.12
CA ALA A 15 3.89 20.82 25.70
C ALA A 15 3.82 20.98 24.17
N ALA A 16 4.90 21.48 23.54
CA ALA A 16 4.98 21.61 22.09
C ALA A 16 4.94 20.25 21.39
N TYR A 17 5.63 19.24 21.94
CA TYR A 17 5.59 17.87 21.43
C TYR A 17 4.20 17.26 21.51
N LEU A 18 3.53 17.33 22.67
CA LEU A 18 2.18 16.81 22.86
C LEU A 18 1.18 17.52 21.94
N PHE A 19 1.31 18.84 21.78
CA PHE A 19 0.48 19.59 20.84
C PHE A 19 0.67 19.11 19.40
N LYS A 20 1.92 18.90 18.95
CA LYS A 20 2.19 18.32 17.63
C LYS A 20 1.62 16.91 17.48
N MET A 21 1.70 16.06 18.51
CA MET A 21 1.10 14.72 18.47
C MET A 21 -0.42 14.77 18.31
N VAL A 22 -1.10 15.69 19.01
CA VAL A 22 -2.56 15.88 18.87
C VAL A 22 -2.92 16.33 17.46
N LEU A 23 -2.11 17.19 16.85
CA LEU A 23 -2.31 17.61 15.46
C LEU A 23 -2.04 16.48 14.47
N LEU A 24 -0.95 15.73 14.64
CA LEU A 24 -0.58 14.62 13.76
C LEU A 24 -1.66 13.52 13.77
N LEU A 25 -2.11 13.13 14.97
CA LEU A 25 -3.12 12.08 15.14
C LEU A 25 -4.54 12.56 14.79
N ASP A 26 -4.71 13.86 14.51
CA ASP A 26 -5.96 14.50 14.13
C ASP A 26 -7.14 14.09 15.05
N PHE A 27 -6.90 14.01 16.38
CA PHE A 27 -7.89 13.51 17.35
C PHE A 27 -9.21 14.29 17.36
N ASN A 28 -9.19 15.55 16.90
CA ASN A 28 -10.36 16.41 16.82
C ASN A 28 -11.01 16.41 15.43
N LYS A 29 -10.64 15.48 14.54
CA LYS A 29 -11.21 15.38 13.21
C LYS A 29 -12.71 15.15 13.29
N ARG A 30 -13.46 16.06 12.68
CA ARG A 30 -14.91 15.92 12.50
C ARG A 30 -15.18 15.43 11.09
N VAL A 31 -15.87 14.30 10.98
CA VAL A 31 -16.36 13.77 9.71
C VAL A 31 -17.80 14.24 9.54
N TYR A 32 -18.05 14.97 8.46
CA TYR A 32 -19.40 15.39 8.08
C TYR A 32 -19.99 14.37 7.12
N ASN A 33 -21.30 14.15 7.22
CA ASN A 33 -21.99 13.22 6.33
C ASN A 33 -22.10 13.84 4.93
N HIS A 34 -21.39 13.25 3.96
CA HIS A 34 -21.59 13.49 2.54
C HIS A 34 -22.45 12.37 1.95
N ARG A 35 -23.45 12.70 1.13
CA ARG A 35 -24.31 11.73 0.45
C ARG A 35 -24.08 11.83 -1.06
N PRO A 36 -23.14 11.05 -1.63
CA PRO A 36 -22.83 11.11 -3.06
C PRO A 36 -23.91 10.46 -3.94
N GLY A 37 -24.93 9.84 -3.34
CA GLY A 37 -26.00 9.12 -4.02
C GLY A 37 -26.28 7.79 -3.33
N SER A 38 -26.83 6.83 -4.07
CA SER A 38 -27.04 5.47 -3.58
C SER A 38 -25.71 4.73 -3.44
N CYS A 39 -25.33 4.40 -2.22
CA CYS A 39 -24.15 3.58 -1.93
C CYS A 39 -24.59 2.14 -1.62
N ARG A 40 -23.71 1.19 -1.91
CA ARG A 40 -23.88 -0.23 -1.59
C ARG A 40 -22.52 -0.85 -1.31
N GLN A 41 -22.51 -1.89 -0.49
CA GLN A 41 -21.31 -2.69 -0.27
C GLN A 41 -21.03 -3.57 -1.49
N VAL A 42 -19.75 -3.69 -1.85
CA VAL A 42 -19.30 -4.69 -2.83
C VAL A 42 -19.03 -6.00 -2.08
N GLU A 43 -19.67 -7.09 -2.52
CA GLU A 43 -19.51 -8.40 -1.92
C GLU A 43 -18.19 -9.07 -2.33
N GLY A 44 -17.76 -10.10 -1.58
CA GLY A 44 -16.59 -10.93 -1.89
C GLY A 44 -15.29 -10.53 -1.16
N ILE A 45 -15.11 -9.24 -0.86
CA ILE A 45 -13.92 -8.74 -0.16
C ILE A 45 -14.19 -8.62 1.34
N VAL A 46 -13.43 -9.37 2.15
CA VAL A 46 -13.66 -9.46 3.61
C VAL A 46 -12.51 -8.87 4.43
N HIS A 47 -11.28 -8.87 3.91
CA HIS A 47 -10.07 -8.49 4.67
C HIS A 47 -9.46 -7.15 4.22
N GLY A 48 -10.32 -6.19 3.88
CA GLY A 48 -9.95 -4.87 3.40
C GLY A 48 -9.70 -4.79 1.89
N SER A 49 -9.82 -3.59 1.35
CA SER A 49 -9.58 -3.21 -0.05
C SER A 49 -8.72 -1.95 -0.02
N GLU A 50 -7.43 -2.11 0.32
CA GLU A 50 -6.57 -0.98 0.68
C GLU A 50 -6.28 -0.10 -0.53
N ASP A 51 -6.02 -0.71 -1.69
CA ASP A 51 -5.79 0.01 -2.95
C ASP A 51 -6.53 -0.61 -4.14
N ILE A 52 -6.70 0.19 -5.20
CA ILE A 52 -7.52 -0.09 -6.38
C ILE A 52 -6.92 0.53 -7.65
N ALA A 53 -6.76 -0.29 -8.69
CA ALA A 53 -6.42 0.16 -10.03
C ALA A 53 -7.65 0.10 -10.95
N LEU A 54 -8.10 1.24 -11.46
CA LEU A 54 -9.22 1.34 -12.39
C LEU A 54 -8.73 1.23 -13.84
N LEU A 55 -9.17 0.21 -14.56
CA LEU A 55 -8.93 0.04 -15.99
C LEU A 55 -10.17 0.57 -16.73
N GLU A 56 -10.19 1.88 -16.98
CA GLU A 56 -11.37 2.60 -17.48
C GLU A 56 -11.88 2.06 -18.81
N ASP A 57 -10.97 1.82 -19.78
CA ASP A 57 -11.31 1.32 -21.11
C ASP A 57 -11.92 -0.09 -21.09
N GLU A 58 -11.55 -0.91 -20.09
CA GLU A 58 -12.09 -2.24 -19.89
C GLU A 58 -13.38 -2.23 -19.03
N GLY A 59 -13.67 -1.12 -18.36
CA GLY A 59 -14.80 -1.03 -17.44
C GLY A 59 -14.66 -1.98 -16.25
N ILE A 60 -13.43 -2.17 -15.74
CA ILE A 60 -13.15 -3.02 -14.58
C ILE A 60 -12.23 -2.32 -13.58
N ALA A 61 -12.25 -2.78 -12.32
CA ALA A 61 -11.27 -2.41 -11.31
C ALA A 61 -10.57 -3.64 -10.75
N ILE A 62 -9.27 -3.50 -10.47
CA ILE A 62 -8.45 -4.51 -9.82
C ILE A 62 -8.16 -4.04 -8.39
N LEU A 63 -8.43 -4.86 -7.39
CA LEU A 63 -8.31 -4.49 -5.99
C LEU A 63 -7.30 -5.39 -5.27
N THR A 64 -6.55 -4.81 -4.33
CA THR A 64 -5.69 -5.55 -3.41
C THR A 64 -6.42 -5.82 -2.09
N SER A 65 -6.26 -7.01 -1.54
CA SER A 65 -6.91 -7.40 -0.28
C SER A 65 -6.00 -8.26 0.58
N GLY A 66 -6.22 -8.23 1.89
CA GLY A 66 -5.49 -9.08 2.84
C GLY A 66 -4.03 -8.66 3.06
N VAL A 67 -3.75 -7.34 2.95
CA VAL A 67 -2.44 -6.77 3.24
C VAL A 67 -1.95 -7.19 4.62
N PHE A 68 -0.70 -7.64 4.69
CA PHE A 68 0.02 -7.96 5.92
C PHE A 68 1.31 -7.14 5.90
N PHE A 69 1.52 -6.31 6.93
CA PHE A 69 2.58 -5.32 6.94
C PHE A 69 3.21 -5.21 8.34
N ILE A 70 3.23 -4.03 8.96
CA ILE A 70 3.88 -3.80 10.27
C ILE A 70 3.08 -4.38 11.45
N SER A 71 1.76 -4.32 11.38
CA SER A 71 0.90 -4.91 12.41
C SER A 71 0.49 -6.31 11.98
N PRO A 72 0.77 -7.34 12.81
CA PRO A 72 0.38 -8.70 12.46
C PRO A 72 -1.14 -8.80 12.37
N ARG A 73 -1.61 -9.45 11.31
CA ARG A 73 -3.00 -9.88 11.17
C ARG A 73 -3.19 -11.32 11.65
N GLU A 74 -4.45 -11.73 11.77
CA GLU A 74 -4.81 -13.12 12.06
C GLU A 74 -4.22 -14.07 11.01
N LYS A 75 -3.95 -15.32 11.42
CA LYS A 75 -3.19 -16.27 10.58
C LYS A 75 -3.94 -16.68 9.31
N ASP A 76 -5.27 -16.67 9.37
CA ASP A 76 -6.19 -17.04 8.30
C ASP A 76 -6.40 -15.95 7.24
N VAL A 77 -5.93 -14.71 7.48
CA VAL A 77 -5.96 -13.65 6.46
C VAL A 77 -5.04 -14.01 5.30
N LYS A 78 -5.66 -14.26 4.14
CA LYS A 78 -4.95 -14.51 2.88
C LYS A 78 -4.91 -13.24 2.05
N GLY A 79 -3.74 -12.91 1.51
CA GLY A 79 -3.62 -11.86 0.52
C GLY A 79 -4.14 -12.31 -0.83
N GLN A 80 -4.94 -11.46 -1.47
CA GLN A 80 -5.64 -11.80 -2.71
C GLN A 80 -5.83 -10.58 -3.59
N MET A 81 -5.87 -10.82 -4.90
CA MET A 81 -6.25 -9.84 -5.92
C MET A 81 -7.70 -10.09 -6.31
N PHE A 82 -8.47 -9.03 -6.51
CA PHE A 82 -9.87 -9.12 -6.94
C PHE A 82 -10.10 -8.32 -8.22
N LEU A 83 -11.08 -8.76 -9.01
CA LEU A 83 -11.63 -8.02 -10.14
C LEU A 83 -13.06 -7.64 -9.84
N TYR A 84 -13.39 -6.37 -10.06
CA TYR A 84 -14.75 -5.88 -10.06
C TYR A 84 -15.10 -5.40 -11.47
N ASP A 85 -16.10 -6.04 -12.09
CA ASP A 85 -16.62 -5.64 -13.39
C ASP A 85 -17.79 -4.67 -13.21
N PHE A 86 -17.73 -3.48 -13.81
CA PHE A 86 -18.76 -2.46 -13.67
C PHE A 86 -20.02 -2.75 -14.51
N ALA A 87 -19.95 -3.67 -15.48
CA ALA A 87 -21.07 -4.10 -16.31
C ALA A 87 -21.97 -5.16 -15.63
N GLN A 88 -21.64 -5.57 -14.40
CA GLN A 88 -22.41 -6.56 -13.64
C GLN A 88 -23.87 -6.11 -13.39
N ASN A 89 -24.82 -7.02 -13.67
CA ASN A 89 -26.24 -6.82 -13.41
C ASN A 89 -26.68 -7.61 -12.18
N GLY A 90 -27.19 -6.92 -11.16
CA GLY A 90 -27.88 -7.52 -10.00
C GLY A 90 -26.99 -8.02 -8.86
N THR A 91 -25.76 -8.46 -9.13
CA THR A 91 -24.78 -8.85 -8.10
C THR A 91 -23.58 -7.92 -8.15
N PHE A 92 -23.37 -7.11 -7.11
CA PHE A 92 -22.24 -6.19 -7.00
C PHE A 92 -21.11 -6.86 -6.23
N LYS A 93 -20.45 -7.81 -6.88
CA LYS A 93 -19.46 -8.68 -6.26
C LYS A 93 -18.12 -8.51 -6.94
N ALA A 94 -17.05 -8.48 -6.15
CA ALA A 94 -15.69 -8.61 -6.67
C ALA A 94 -15.29 -10.09 -6.62
N GLU A 95 -14.73 -10.60 -7.71
CA GLU A 95 -14.33 -12.00 -7.83
C GLU A 95 -12.81 -12.13 -7.66
N PRO A 96 -12.33 -13.17 -6.97
CA PRO A 96 -10.90 -13.39 -6.79
C PRO A 96 -10.23 -13.69 -8.14
N LEU A 97 -9.13 -13.02 -8.41
CA LEU A 97 -8.32 -13.25 -9.61
C LEU A 97 -7.38 -14.43 -9.40
N LYS A 98 -7.36 -15.33 -10.39
CA LYS A 98 -6.34 -16.36 -10.47
C LYS A 98 -5.01 -15.75 -10.92
N ILE A 99 -3.95 -16.07 -10.18
CA ILE A 99 -2.57 -15.74 -10.56
C ILE A 99 -1.92 -16.98 -11.18
N ASN A 100 -1.42 -16.84 -12.41
CA ASN A 100 -0.64 -17.86 -13.10
C ASN A 100 0.86 -17.57 -12.92
N GLY A 101 1.65 -18.63 -12.69
CA GLY A 101 3.10 -18.54 -12.48
C GLY A 101 3.53 -19.06 -11.11
N LYS A 102 4.84 -19.08 -10.89
CA LYS A 102 5.44 -19.59 -9.64
C LYS A 102 5.68 -18.43 -8.67
N TYR A 103 4.96 -18.45 -7.55
CA TYR A 103 5.13 -17.53 -6.43
C TYR A 103 4.75 -18.23 -5.12
N ASP A 104 5.14 -17.65 -3.99
CA ASP A 104 4.73 -18.15 -2.67
C ASP A 104 3.34 -17.60 -2.35
N GLN A 105 2.32 -18.45 -2.48
CA GLN A 105 0.92 -18.06 -2.29
C GLN A 105 0.59 -17.78 -0.83
N GLU A 106 1.28 -18.44 0.11
CA GLU A 106 1.00 -18.32 1.54
C GLU A 106 1.62 -17.03 2.14
N ASN A 107 2.61 -16.46 1.44
CA ASN A 107 3.27 -15.20 1.78
C ASN A 107 3.03 -14.10 0.74
N PHE A 108 1.98 -14.20 -0.07
CA PHE A 108 1.58 -13.13 -0.97
C PHE A 108 0.57 -12.23 -0.26
N HIS A 109 0.99 -11.02 0.11
CA HIS A 109 0.12 -10.00 0.69
C HIS A 109 0.21 -8.70 -0.11
N PRO A 110 -0.71 -8.49 -1.06
CA PRO A 110 -0.67 -7.32 -1.94
C PRO A 110 -1.04 -6.03 -1.18
N HIS A 111 -0.42 -4.92 -1.56
CA HIS A 111 -0.60 -3.59 -0.96
C HIS A 111 -0.91 -2.56 -2.06
N GLY A 112 -0.03 -1.57 -2.30
CA GLY A 112 -0.19 -0.63 -3.41
C GLY A 112 -0.14 -1.29 -4.79
N ILE A 113 -0.92 -0.74 -5.72
CA ILE A 113 -1.09 -1.22 -7.09
C ILE A 113 -1.16 -0.07 -8.09
N THR A 114 -0.51 -0.28 -9.23
CA THR A 114 -0.61 0.63 -10.37
C THR A 114 -0.61 -0.16 -11.68
N HIS A 115 -1.05 0.49 -12.74
CA HIS A 115 -1.14 -0.11 -14.06
C HIS A 115 -0.64 0.82 -15.15
N ILE A 116 -0.23 0.24 -16.27
CA ILE A 116 0.02 0.97 -17.52
C ILE A 116 -0.40 0.09 -18.69
N VAL A 117 -0.98 0.71 -19.72
CA VAL A 117 -1.25 0.05 -21.00
C VAL A 117 0.04 0.03 -21.80
N THR A 118 0.48 -1.16 -22.22
CA THR A 118 1.68 -1.32 -23.03
C THR A 118 1.44 -0.86 -24.47
N SER A 119 2.53 -0.66 -25.20
CA SER A 119 2.56 -0.43 -26.65
C SER A 119 1.84 -1.51 -27.46
N THR A 120 1.71 -2.72 -26.91
CA THR A 120 0.95 -3.83 -27.52
C THR A 120 -0.52 -3.86 -27.12
N GLY A 121 -1.01 -2.87 -26.36
CA GLY A 121 -2.38 -2.79 -25.87
C GLY A 121 -2.71 -3.75 -24.72
N THR A 122 -1.70 -4.36 -24.08
CA THR A 122 -1.93 -5.22 -22.91
C THR A 122 -1.79 -4.41 -21.63
N VAL A 123 -2.56 -4.72 -20.59
CA VAL A 123 -2.37 -4.05 -19.30
C VAL A 123 -1.25 -4.72 -18.52
N ARG A 124 -0.28 -3.91 -18.07
CA ARG A 124 0.75 -4.33 -17.13
C ARG A 124 0.41 -3.77 -15.75
N LEU A 125 0.41 -4.64 -14.75
CA LEU A 125 0.21 -4.28 -13.35
C LEU A 125 1.52 -4.40 -12.59
N PHE A 126 1.76 -3.45 -11.70
CA PHE A 126 2.81 -3.50 -10.70
C PHE A 126 2.13 -3.51 -9.34
N VAL A 127 2.43 -4.53 -8.53
CA VAL A 127 1.78 -4.76 -7.24
C VAL A 127 2.85 -4.93 -6.18
N ILE A 128 2.83 -4.10 -5.15
CA ILE A 128 3.67 -4.33 -3.97
C ILE A 128 3.16 -5.59 -3.26
N SER A 129 4.08 -6.48 -2.90
CA SER A 129 3.79 -7.70 -2.14
C SER A 129 4.70 -7.79 -0.92
N HIS A 130 4.10 -8.03 0.23
CA HIS A 130 4.78 -8.26 1.50
C HIS A 130 4.69 -9.72 1.91
N THR A 131 5.70 -10.19 2.64
CA THR A 131 5.70 -11.51 3.28
C THR A 131 5.51 -11.39 4.80
N ARG A 132 5.16 -12.50 5.46
CA ARG A 132 5.10 -12.55 6.93
C ARG A 132 6.47 -12.38 7.60
N ALA A 133 7.55 -12.62 6.86
CA ALA A 133 8.92 -12.36 7.29
C ALA A 133 9.32 -10.88 7.16
N PHE A 134 8.37 -10.00 6.80
CA PHE A 134 8.60 -8.57 6.58
C PHE A 134 9.58 -8.30 5.43
N GLU A 135 9.53 -9.14 4.38
CA GLU A 135 10.25 -8.91 3.14
C GLU A 135 9.31 -8.30 2.11
N HIS A 136 9.89 -7.58 1.15
CA HIS A 136 9.14 -6.73 0.24
C HIS A 136 9.55 -6.95 -1.22
N SER A 137 8.60 -6.87 -2.12
CA SER A 137 8.83 -7.01 -3.55
C SER A 137 7.78 -6.27 -4.37
N VAL A 138 8.10 -5.97 -5.63
CA VAL A 138 7.12 -5.56 -6.63
C VAL A 138 6.91 -6.71 -7.60
N MET A 139 5.71 -7.25 -7.63
CA MET A 139 5.30 -8.28 -8.58
C MET A 139 4.70 -7.62 -9.83
N VAL A 140 5.23 -8.00 -10.99
CA VAL A 140 4.80 -7.47 -12.28
C VAL A 140 3.94 -8.51 -12.96
N PHE A 141 2.70 -8.14 -13.31
CA PHE A 141 1.76 -9.02 -13.98
C PHE A 141 1.39 -8.48 -15.35
N ARG A 142 1.10 -9.38 -16.28
CA ARG A 142 0.26 -9.07 -17.43
C ARG A 142 -1.17 -9.37 -17.02
N GLN A 143 -2.03 -8.36 -17.04
CA GLN A 143 -3.45 -8.54 -16.83
C GLN A 143 -4.09 -8.98 -18.16
N THR A 144 -4.95 -9.98 -18.04
CA THR A 144 -5.97 -10.35 -19.02
C THR A 144 -7.24 -10.71 -18.22
N ARG A 145 -7.90 -11.85 -18.48
CA ARG A 145 -8.92 -12.38 -17.56
C ARG A 145 -8.36 -12.93 -16.25
N GLN A 146 -7.04 -13.11 -16.19
CA GLN A 146 -6.26 -13.60 -15.06
C GLN A 146 -4.98 -12.77 -14.96
N LEU A 147 -4.22 -12.97 -13.89
CA LEU A 147 -2.94 -12.30 -13.68
C LEU A 147 -1.80 -13.25 -14.03
N ASP A 148 -1.12 -13.02 -15.14
CA ASP A 148 0.07 -13.80 -15.49
C ASP A 148 1.31 -13.14 -14.90
N LEU A 149 2.00 -13.81 -13.99
CA LEU A 149 3.23 -13.31 -13.39
C LEU A 149 4.34 -13.23 -14.45
N VAL A 150 4.84 -12.02 -14.67
CA VAL A 150 5.95 -11.74 -15.60
C VAL A 150 7.28 -11.83 -14.86
N LYS A 151 7.41 -11.08 -13.75
CA LYS A 151 8.62 -11.07 -12.92
C LYS A 151 8.33 -10.57 -11.51
N THR A 152 9.25 -10.84 -10.60
CA THR A 152 9.25 -10.28 -9.24
C THR A 152 10.54 -9.50 -9.02
N ILE A 153 10.41 -8.23 -8.65
CA ILE A 153 11.53 -7.33 -8.41
C ILE A 153 11.72 -7.23 -6.90
N ARG A 154 12.96 -7.42 -6.45
CA ARG A 154 13.38 -7.24 -5.06
C ARG A 154 14.59 -6.32 -5.05
N ASP A 155 14.67 -5.46 -4.06
CA ASP A 155 15.79 -4.54 -3.88
C ASP A 155 15.91 -4.16 -2.41
N GLU A 156 17.13 -3.90 -1.96
CA GLU A 156 17.42 -3.42 -0.60
C GLU A 156 16.81 -2.03 -0.31
N LYS A 157 16.52 -1.24 -1.36
CA LYS A 157 15.86 0.07 -1.25
C LYS A 157 14.36 -0.05 -0.99
N PHE A 158 13.76 -1.23 -1.13
CA PHE A 158 12.37 -1.47 -0.73
C PHE A 158 12.32 -1.70 0.78
N ILE A 159 12.55 -0.63 1.53
CA ILE A 159 12.70 -0.63 2.98
C ILE A 159 11.35 -0.90 3.65
N ARG A 160 10.30 -0.24 3.15
CA ARG A 160 8.94 -0.32 3.69
C ARG A 160 7.94 0.23 2.67
N PRO A 161 7.81 -0.42 1.50
CA PRO A 161 7.08 0.13 0.38
C PRO A 161 5.58 0.18 0.69
N ASN A 162 4.96 1.32 0.41
CA ASN A 162 3.54 1.55 0.67
C ASN A 162 2.77 1.51 -0.65
N ASP A 163 3.08 2.45 -1.53
CA ASP A 163 2.47 2.58 -2.84
C ASP A 163 3.48 2.91 -3.95
N LEU A 164 3.10 2.67 -5.20
CA LEU A 164 3.91 2.90 -6.38
C LEU A 164 3.08 3.41 -7.57
N VAL A 165 3.73 4.12 -8.48
CA VAL A 165 3.14 4.59 -9.73
C VAL A 165 3.99 4.14 -10.92
N ALA A 166 3.36 3.53 -11.92
CA ALA A 166 4.04 3.16 -13.16
C ALA A 166 4.36 4.43 -13.94
N VAL A 167 5.61 4.57 -14.39
CA VAL A 167 6.04 5.66 -15.27
C VAL A 167 6.35 5.19 -16.68
N SER A 168 6.55 3.88 -16.86
CA SER A 168 6.62 3.23 -18.16
C SER A 168 6.26 1.74 -18.03
N GLU A 169 6.30 1.03 -19.15
CA GLU A 169 6.16 -0.42 -19.22
C GLU A 169 7.11 -1.22 -18.33
N GLU A 170 8.26 -0.65 -17.96
CA GLU A 170 9.29 -1.35 -17.18
C GLU A 170 9.72 -0.58 -15.93
N ALA A 171 9.21 0.63 -15.72
CA ALA A 171 9.69 1.56 -14.69
C ALA A 171 8.55 2.07 -13.80
N PHE A 172 8.86 2.30 -12.53
CA PHE A 172 7.92 2.85 -11.55
C PHE A 172 8.64 3.71 -10.52
N ILE A 173 7.88 4.57 -9.85
CA ILE A 173 8.29 5.28 -8.65
C ILE A 173 7.55 4.65 -7.49
N LEU A 174 8.27 4.35 -6.41
CA LEU A 174 7.77 3.67 -5.22
C LEU A 174 8.02 4.55 -4.00
N SER A 175 7.06 4.59 -3.10
CA SER A 175 7.17 5.26 -1.81
C SER A 175 7.45 4.23 -0.70
N ASN A 176 8.45 4.50 0.14
CA ASN A 176 8.59 3.86 1.44
C ASN A 176 7.96 4.77 2.49
N ASP A 177 6.99 4.26 3.27
CA ASP A 177 6.30 5.05 4.30
C ASP A 177 7.10 5.22 5.60
N GLY A 178 8.34 4.70 5.63
CA GLY A 178 9.36 5.02 6.63
C GLY A 178 10.50 4.02 6.61
N SER A 179 11.23 3.93 7.73
CA SER A 179 12.50 3.18 7.78
C SER A 179 12.50 2.03 8.79
N ALA A 180 11.60 2.05 9.77
CA ALA A 180 11.57 1.06 10.82
C ALA A 180 11.18 -0.34 10.32
N GLN A 181 11.93 -1.35 10.79
CA GLN A 181 11.82 -2.75 10.36
C GLN A 181 11.08 -3.67 11.36
N THR A 182 10.59 -3.13 12.47
CA THR A 182 9.88 -3.90 13.50
C THR A 182 8.71 -3.09 14.06
N THR A 183 7.72 -3.76 14.64
CA THR A 183 6.58 -3.08 15.28
C THR A 183 7.03 -2.09 16.38
N VAL A 184 8.06 -2.44 17.16
CA VAL A 184 8.58 -1.58 18.24
C VAL A 184 9.30 -0.36 17.67
N THR A 185 10.20 -0.54 16.70
CA THR A 185 10.91 0.58 16.08
C THR A 185 9.97 1.47 15.29
N ASN A 186 8.91 0.91 14.70
CA ASN A 186 7.86 1.69 14.04
C ASN A 186 7.10 2.57 15.03
N LEU A 187 6.76 2.06 16.22
CA LEU A 187 6.17 2.89 17.28
C LEU A 187 7.11 4.05 17.69
N ILE A 188 8.41 3.77 17.85
CA ILE A 188 9.40 4.81 18.17
C ILE A 188 9.49 5.84 17.03
N GLU A 189 9.48 5.39 15.78
CA GLU A 189 9.50 6.26 14.59
C GLU A 189 8.28 7.19 14.56
N TYR A 190 7.06 6.66 14.76
CA TYR A 190 5.84 7.46 14.88
C TYR A 190 5.93 8.48 16.02
N MET A 191 6.41 8.06 17.20
CA MET A 191 6.57 8.95 18.35
C MET A 191 7.66 9.99 18.17
N SER A 192 8.66 9.73 17.31
CA SER A 192 9.76 10.66 17.06
C SER A 192 9.36 11.87 16.20
N LEU A 193 8.27 11.75 15.43
CA LEU A 193 7.85 12.74 14.43
C LEU A 193 8.90 13.01 13.32
N ILE A 194 9.89 12.14 13.16
CA ILE A 194 10.92 12.27 12.13
C ILE A 194 10.36 11.73 10.80
N PRO A 195 10.39 12.52 9.71
CA PRO A 195 9.93 12.06 8.39
C PRO A 195 11.02 11.19 7.75
N SER A 196 11.03 9.90 8.09
CA SER A 196 12.01 8.91 7.59
C SER A 196 11.60 8.22 6.28
N GLY A 197 10.45 8.60 5.71
CA GLY A 197 10.00 8.10 4.41
C GLY A 197 10.99 8.41 3.29
N SER A 198 10.94 7.63 2.23
CA SER A 198 11.81 7.81 1.06
C SER A 198 11.08 7.44 -0.22
N VAL A 199 11.62 7.87 -1.37
CA VAL A 199 11.09 7.54 -2.69
C VAL A 199 12.18 6.82 -3.49
N VAL A 200 11.78 5.79 -4.21
CA VAL A 200 12.66 4.95 -5.03
C VAL A 200 12.18 4.98 -6.47
N TYR A 201 13.08 5.26 -7.40
CA TYR A 201 12.83 5.13 -8.83
C TYR A 201 13.44 3.83 -9.35
N TYR A 202 12.62 2.94 -9.88
CA TYR A 202 13.06 1.77 -10.63
C TYR A 202 13.06 2.09 -12.13
N ASP A 203 14.22 2.00 -12.79
CA ASP A 203 14.37 2.36 -14.20
C ASP A 203 14.14 1.20 -15.19
N GLY A 204 13.69 0.04 -14.70
CA GLY A 204 13.59 -1.21 -15.48
C GLY A 204 14.79 -2.14 -15.32
N LYS A 205 15.86 -1.70 -14.67
CA LYS A 205 17.07 -2.48 -14.40
C LYS A 205 17.46 -2.42 -12.94
N VAL A 206 17.61 -1.21 -12.39
CA VAL A 206 18.10 -0.96 -11.03
C VAL A 206 17.27 0.11 -10.33
N ASN A 207 17.33 0.11 -9.00
CA ASN A 207 16.63 1.07 -8.15
C ASN A 207 17.55 2.22 -7.72
N HIS A 208 17.05 3.44 -7.84
CA HIS A 208 17.71 4.71 -7.51
C HIS A 208 16.94 5.41 -6.38
N ASN A 209 17.65 6.02 -5.43
CA ASN A 209 17.04 6.94 -4.48
C ASN A 209 16.84 8.28 -5.17
N ILE A 210 15.65 8.88 -5.03
CA ILE A 210 15.31 10.19 -5.59
C ILE A 210 14.70 11.11 -4.55
#